data_AF-A0A8H3DWD0-F1
#
_entry.id   AF-A0A8H3DWD0-F1
#
_cell.length_a   1.000
_cell.length_b   1.000
_cell.length_c   1.000
_cell.angle_alpha   90.00
_cell.angle_beta   90.00
_cell.angle_gamma   90.00
#
_symmetry.space_group_name_H-M   'P 1'
#
loop_
_entity.id
_entity.type
_entity.pdbx_description
1 polymer ?
#
loop_
_entity_poly.entity_id
_entity_poly.type
_entity_poly.pdbx_seq_one_letter_code
_entity_poly.pdbx_strand_id
1 'polypeptide(L)'
;MIRPVEHPEWGPGFQEYIRTFHRRLHSAFDKYIDEEEVIVDTSRDLIPLRLLETTLAVGENMHLVGFQTGDRIFPALIGSLRKYSALYGERIFDHYYGFLCVRHLVRMVCIGVLNTLRKFEATLEELSPDMPWVRLLNVLSNATFLCAGELLRKYDDSIFLEGPLFLDDAALSSNDAKFLQDLLWKNRDLIIPLCTQDALPGLPALILVTSQLIGYTLTPADETGHDWLGLMDISLRCYLGCLSGPAETGEECHVLRRVTGFAVGRLENPNLVVTGTFDVWLAVDEEDARTITEMYSNLPNPESPATPLNLHYIILRWVFTTLSNPRRPALEELALGVFKTALAMMQAEIDQESEGLMSKYSRGMLTICTRDVVEHINTFVSNKPKPEVQRAFFVALIDSNIYGTIGRVLALITREKGTGN
;
A
#
# COMPACT_ATOMS: atom_id res chain seq x y z
N MET A 1 -32.91 7.43 -13.37
CA MET A 1 -32.31 6.87 -12.15
C MET A 1 -32.31 5.36 -12.26
N ILE A 2 -31.16 4.77 -12.54
CA ILE A 2 -31.00 3.31 -12.54
C ILE A 2 -30.69 2.93 -11.09
N ARG A 3 -31.56 2.12 -10.46
CA ARG A 3 -31.24 1.54 -9.14
C ARG A 3 -30.04 0.62 -9.32
N PRO A 4 -29.01 0.67 -8.44
CA PRO A 4 -27.98 -0.35 -8.47
C PRO A 4 -28.66 -1.68 -8.16
N VAL A 5 -28.52 -2.64 -9.06
CA VAL A 5 -29.03 -4.00 -8.86
C VAL A 5 -28.18 -4.60 -7.76
N GLU A 6 -28.71 -4.73 -6.56
CA GLU A 6 -28.21 -5.65 -5.55
C GLU A 6 -28.21 -7.04 -6.19
N HIS A 7 -27.05 -7.52 -6.62
CA HIS A 7 -26.92 -8.93 -6.95
C HIS A 7 -26.78 -9.68 -5.63
N PRO A 8 -27.75 -10.54 -5.24
CA PRO A 8 -27.75 -11.21 -3.94
C PRO A 8 -26.50 -12.08 -3.70
N GLU A 9 -25.75 -12.38 -4.75
CA GLU A 9 -24.52 -13.17 -4.72
C GLU A 9 -23.27 -12.34 -4.36
N TRP A 10 -23.28 -11.01 -4.57
CA TRP A 10 -22.07 -10.17 -4.48
C TRP A 10 -22.11 -9.22 -3.27
N GLY A 11 -23.29 -9.05 -2.69
CA GLY A 11 -23.55 -8.12 -1.61
C GLY A 11 -23.59 -6.66 -2.10
N PRO A 12 -23.61 -5.71 -1.16
CA PRO A 12 -23.68 -4.29 -1.49
C PRO A 12 -22.44 -3.79 -2.26
N GLY A 13 -22.60 -2.67 -2.98
CA GLY A 13 -21.48 -1.99 -3.64
C GLY A 13 -20.61 -1.19 -2.65
N PHE A 14 -19.41 -0.78 -3.07
CA PHE A 14 -18.42 -0.07 -2.24
C PHE A 14 -18.99 0.96 -1.26
N GLN A 15 -19.71 1.96 -1.77
CA GLN A 15 -20.23 3.07 -0.96
C GLN A 15 -21.23 2.62 0.12
N GLU A 16 -21.91 1.50 -0.09
CA GLU A 16 -22.88 0.97 0.86
C GLU A 16 -22.21 0.01 1.84
N TYR A 17 -21.37 -0.90 1.36
CA TYR A 17 -20.75 -1.88 2.24
C TYR A 17 -19.80 -1.22 3.22
N ILE A 18 -19.05 -0.20 2.81
CA ILE A 18 -18.07 0.46 3.68
C ILE A 18 -18.75 1.10 4.90
N ARG A 19 -19.98 1.61 4.74
CA ARG A 19 -20.77 2.23 5.81
C ARG A 19 -21.50 1.21 6.68
N THR A 20 -21.80 0.04 6.14
CA THR A 20 -22.62 -0.97 6.81
C THR A 20 -21.84 -2.18 7.31
N PHE A 21 -20.55 -2.27 6.97
CA PHE A 21 -19.67 -3.41 7.21
C PHE A 21 -19.70 -3.89 8.66
N HIS A 22 -19.35 -3.02 9.61
CA HIS A 22 -19.29 -3.37 11.03
C HIS A 22 -20.64 -3.89 11.56
N ARG A 23 -21.75 -3.29 11.14
CA ARG A 23 -23.10 -3.74 11.50
C ARG A 23 -23.42 -5.12 10.91
N ARG A 24 -23.03 -5.37 9.66
CA ARG A 24 -23.28 -6.65 8.98
C ARG A 24 -22.48 -7.78 9.63
N LEU A 25 -21.23 -7.53 9.99
CA LEU A 25 -20.42 -8.50 10.75
C LEU A 25 -20.94 -8.75 12.17
N HIS A 26 -21.38 -7.71 12.89
CA HIS A 26 -21.99 -7.89 14.21
C HIS A 26 -23.24 -8.79 14.11
N SER A 27 -24.11 -8.50 13.14
CA SER A 27 -25.30 -9.32 12.92
C SER A 27 -24.97 -10.76 12.51
N ALA A 28 -23.87 -10.99 11.78
CA ALA A 28 -23.42 -12.32 11.43
C ALA A 28 -22.87 -13.08 12.66
N PHE A 29 -22.14 -12.39 13.55
CA PHE A 29 -21.66 -12.99 14.79
C PHE A 29 -22.80 -13.35 15.75
N ASP A 30 -23.76 -12.43 15.96
CA ASP A 30 -24.91 -12.69 16.83
C ASP A 30 -25.68 -13.94 16.37
N LYS A 31 -25.93 -14.05 15.07
CA LYS A 31 -26.59 -15.23 14.48
C LYS A 31 -25.79 -16.52 14.68
N TYR A 32 -24.47 -16.46 14.58
CA TYR A 32 -23.62 -17.63 14.85
C TYR A 32 -23.77 -18.12 16.29
N ILE A 33 -23.80 -17.20 17.26
CA ILE A 33 -23.99 -17.51 18.68
C ILE A 33 -25.41 -18.06 18.94
N ASP A 34 -26.42 -17.49 18.30
CA ASP A 34 -27.82 -17.86 18.50
C ASP A 34 -28.22 -19.18 17.81
N GLU A 35 -27.63 -19.48 16.64
CA GLU A 35 -28.11 -20.55 15.74
C GLU A 35 -27.14 -21.74 15.59
N GLU A 36 -25.93 -21.74 16.17
CA GLU A 36 -24.83 -22.69 15.87
C GLU A 36 -24.80 -23.02 14.36
N GLU A 37 -24.78 -21.95 13.56
CA GLU A 37 -25.20 -21.99 12.16
C GLU A 37 -24.50 -23.11 11.36
N VAL A 38 -25.26 -24.16 10.99
CA VAL A 38 -24.78 -25.22 10.09
C VAL A 38 -24.80 -24.64 8.67
N ILE A 39 -23.62 -24.30 8.17
CA ILE A 39 -23.47 -23.73 6.85
C ILE A 39 -23.63 -24.85 5.82
N VAL A 40 -24.79 -24.86 5.16
CA VAL A 40 -25.10 -25.82 4.10
C VAL A 40 -24.34 -25.43 2.83
N ASP A 41 -23.52 -26.38 2.37
CA ASP A 41 -22.70 -26.28 1.17
C ASP A 41 -23.60 -26.16 -0.07
N THR A 42 -23.72 -24.95 -0.63
CA THR A 42 -24.44 -24.74 -1.89
C THR A 42 -23.48 -24.80 -3.06
N SER A 43 -23.41 -25.99 -3.66
CA SER A 43 -22.94 -26.45 -4.99
C SER A 43 -22.39 -25.46 -6.05
N ARG A 44 -21.73 -24.37 -5.69
CA ARG A 44 -21.04 -23.49 -6.64
C ARG A 44 -19.57 -23.44 -6.28
N ASP A 45 -18.77 -23.25 -7.31
CA ASP A 45 -17.31 -23.19 -7.25
C ASP A 45 -16.73 -22.01 -6.42
N LEU A 46 -17.57 -21.23 -5.74
CA LEU A 46 -17.28 -20.05 -4.92
C LEU A 46 -17.76 -20.26 -3.48
N ILE A 47 -17.06 -19.69 -2.51
CA ILE A 47 -17.48 -19.71 -1.10
C ILE A 47 -18.78 -18.91 -0.96
N PRO A 48 -19.86 -19.43 -0.35
CA PRO A 48 -21.08 -18.67 -0.13
C PRO A 48 -20.84 -17.36 0.64
N LEU A 49 -21.49 -16.26 0.24
CA LEU A 49 -21.29 -14.96 0.88
C LEU A 49 -21.60 -14.98 2.39
N ARG A 50 -22.68 -15.67 2.79
CA ARG A 50 -23.03 -15.86 4.20
C ARG A 50 -21.93 -16.60 4.96
N LEU A 51 -21.31 -17.61 4.35
CA LEU A 51 -20.18 -18.33 4.94
C LEU A 51 -18.96 -17.41 5.13
N LEU A 52 -18.64 -16.57 4.14
CA LEU A 52 -17.59 -15.56 4.29
C LEU A 52 -17.91 -14.59 5.44
N GLU A 53 -19.12 -14.04 5.49
CA GLU A 53 -19.53 -13.12 6.57
C GLU A 53 -19.41 -13.78 7.95
N THR A 54 -20.00 -14.95 8.13
CA THR A 54 -19.96 -15.68 9.41
C THR A 54 -18.52 -16.04 9.80
N THR A 55 -17.71 -16.57 8.87
CA THR A 55 -16.30 -16.93 9.14
C THR A 55 -15.46 -15.70 9.46
N LEU A 56 -15.74 -14.55 8.84
CA LEU A 56 -15.02 -13.32 9.14
C LEU A 56 -15.39 -12.85 10.55
N ALA A 57 -16.68 -12.79 10.83
CA ALA A 57 -17.23 -12.38 12.11
C ALA A 57 -16.71 -13.24 13.27
N VAL A 58 -16.77 -14.57 13.14
CA VAL A 58 -16.25 -15.52 14.13
C VAL A 58 -14.76 -15.33 14.34
N GLY A 59 -13.97 -15.26 13.27
CA GLY A 59 -12.53 -15.11 13.43
C GLY A 59 -12.09 -13.72 13.91
N GLU A 60 -12.83 -12.64 13.64
CA GLU A 60 -12.57 -11.34 14.29
C GLU A 60 -13.01 -11.32 15.77
N ASN A 61 -13.79 -12.31 16.20
CA ASN A 61 -14.16 -12.57 17.59
C ASN A 61 -13.42 -13.79 18.19
N MET A 62 -12.30 -14.23 17.62
CA MET A 62 -11.59 -15.45 18.08
C MET A 62 -11.09 -15.38 19.53
N HIS A 63 -10.98 -14.17 20.11
CA HIS A 63 -10.67 -14.00 21.54
C HIS A 63 -11.83 -14.44 22.47
N LEU A 64 -13.06 -14.49 21.95
CA LEU A 64 -14.26 -14.94 22.69
C LEU A 64 -14.55 -16.43 22.47
N VAL A 65 -14.39 -16.91 21.24
CA VAL A 65 -14.79 -18.26 20.83
C VAL A 65 -13.62 -19.22 20.59
N GLY A 66 -12.39 -18.73 20.77
CA GLY A 66 -11.16 -19.45 20.46
C GLY A 66 -10.76 -19.35 18.98
N PHE A 67 -9.46 -19.55 18.72
CA PHE A 67 -8.95 -19.64 17.35
C PHE A 67 -9.15 -21.05 16.79
N GLN A 68 -9.86 -21.16 15.68
CA GLN A 68 -10.04 -22.40 14.94
C GLN A 68 -9.24 -22.34 13.63
N THR A 69 -8.24 -23.21 13.49
CA THR A 69 -7.49 -23.36 12.24
C THR A 69 -8.27 -24.21 11.25
N GLY A 70 -8.46 -23.69 10.04
CA GLY A 70 -8.92 -24.47 8.90
C GLY A 70 -7.75 -24.81 7.97
N ASP A 71 -7.55 -26.08 7.66
CA ASP A 71 -6.60 -26.50 6.64
C ASP A 71 -7.03 -25.93 5.28
N ARG A 72 -6.07 -25.46 4.47
CA ARG A 72 -6.28 -24.99 3.08
C ARG A 72 -7.10 -23.71 2.90
N ILE A 73 -7.14 -22.82 3.89
CA ILE A 73 -7.87 -21.54 3.77
C ILE A 73 -7.33 -20.65 2.63
N PHE A 74 -6.01 -20.61 2.41
CA PHE A 74 -5.42 -19.81 1.33
C PHE A 74 -5.79 -20.35 -0.05
N PRO A 75 -5.60 -21.65 -0.37
CA PRO A 75 -6.11 -22.23 -1.62
C PRO A 75 -7.59 -21.94 -1.87
N ALA A 76 -8.44 -22.02 -0.85
CA ALA A 76 -9.88 -21.76 -0.98
C ALA A 76 -10.18 -20.29 -1.32
N LEU A 77 -9.57 -19.35 -0.60
CA LEU A 77 -9.76 -17.91 -0.82
C LEU A 77 -9.17 -17.45 -2.16
N ILE A 78 -7.97 -17.90 -2.50
CA ILE A 78 -7.33 -17.59 -3.79
C ILE A 78 -8.09 -18.21 -4.95
N GLY A 79 -8.48 -19.48 -4.85
CA GLY A 79 -9.31 -20.14 -5.85
C GLY A 79 -10.63 -19.40 -6.08
N SER A 80 -11.27 -18.94 -5.00
CA SER A 80 -12.49 -18.14 -5.05
C SER A 80 -12.27 -16.79 -5.72
N LEU A 81 -11.20 -16.07 -5.38
CA LEU A 81 -10.86 -14.79 -6.01
C LEU A 81 -10.56 -14.95 -7.50
N ARG A 82 -9.78 -15.97 -7.90
CA ARG A 82 -9.48 -16.24 -9.33
C ARG A 82 -10.74 -16.51 -10.12
N LYS A 83 -11.61 -17.39 -9.60
CA LYS A 83 -12.89 -17.73 -10.24
C LYS A 83 -13.82 -16.52 -10.30
N TYR A 84 -13.92 -15.77 -9.20
CA TYR A 84 -14.72 -14.55 -9.16
C TYR A 84 -14.24 -13.54 -10.20
N SER A 85 -12.93 -13.26 -10.26
CA SER A 85 -12.34 -12.33 -11.24
C SER A 85 -12.57 -12.80 -12.68
N ALA A 86 -12.52 -14.11 -12.94
CA ALA A 86 -12.80 -14.67 -14.26
C ALA A 86 -14.27 -14.55 -14.68
N LEU A 87 -15.20 -14.66 -13.73
CA LEU A 87 -16.64 -14.61 -14.00
C LEU A 87 -17.18 -13.18 -14.11
N TYR A 88 -16.70 -12.28 -13.25
CA TYR A 88 -17.34 -10.98 -13.01
C TYR A 88 -16.41 -9.79 -13.26
N GLY A 89 -15.19 -10.04 -13.73
CA GLY A 89 -14.19 -9.02 -13.98
C GLY A 89 -13.34 -8.72 -12.75
N GLU A 90 -12.31 -7.89 -12.97
CA GLU A 90 -11.17 -7.82 -12.06
C GLU A 90 -11.33 -6.74 -10.97
N ARG A 91 -12.50 -6.09 -10.90
CA ARG A 91 -12.87 -5.02 -9.95
C ARG A 91 -13.45 -5.59 -8.65
N ILE A 92 -12.65 -6.36 -7.91
CA ILE A 92 -13.12 -7.07 -6.71
C ILE A 92 -13.54 -6.16 -5.55
N PHE A 93 -12.98 -4.95 -5.41
CA PHE A 93 -13.31 -4.05 -4.30
C PHE A 93 -14.56 -3.21 -4.56
N ASP A 94 -15.07 -3.18 -5.80
CA ASP A 94 -16.38 -2.57 -6.10
C ASP A 94 -17.52 -3.36 -5.41
N HIS A 95 -17.25 -4.62 -5.05
CA HIS A 95 -18.22 -5.55 -4.48
C HIS A 95 -17.81 -6.05 -3.09
N TYR A 96 -18.80 -6.23 -2.23
CA TYR A 96 -18.59 -6.69 -0.87
C TYR A 96 -17.96 -8.09 -0.78
N TYR A 97 -18.31 -9.00 -1.69
CA TYR A 97 -17.74 -10.35 -1.76
C TYR A 97 -16.21 -10.33 -1.88
N GLY A 98 -15.68 -9.59 -2.86
CA GLY A 98 -14.24 -9.54 -3.12
C GLY A 98 -13.49 -8.87 -1.98
N PHE A 99 -14.07 -7.80 -1.42
CA PHE A 99 -13.59 -7.17 -0.20
C PHE A 99 -13.47 -8.16 0.97
N LEU A 100 -14.50 -8.96 1.25
CA LEU A 100 -14.44 -9.98 2.31
C LEU A 100 -13.34 -11.01 2.08
N CYS A 101 -13.21 -11.54 0.86
CA CYS A 101 -12.16 -12.50 0.54
C CYS A 101 -10.77 -11.94 0.82
N VAL A 102 -10.50 -10.69 0.42
CA VAL A 102 -9.20 -10.05 0.70
C VAL A 102 -9.03 -9.77 2.19
N ARG A 103 -10.06 -9.30 2.90
CA ARG A 103 -9.97 -9.06 4.34
C ARG A 103 -9.67 -10.34 5.12
N HIS A 104 -10.26 -11.46 4.71
CA HIS A 104 -9.90 -12.78 5.23
C HIS A 104 -8.44 -13.14 4.96
N LEU A 105 -7.96 -12.94 3.73
CA LEU A 105 -6.57 -13.20 3.39
C LEU A 105 -5.62 -12.36 4.25
N VAL A 106 -5.91 -11.06 4.42
CA VAL A 106 -5.14 -10.16 5.29
C VAL A 106 -5.05 -10.71 6.70
N ARG A 107 -6.20 -11.07 7.32
CA ARG A 107 -6.23 -11.67 8.65
C ARG A 107 -5.37 -12.92 8.74
N MET A 108 -5.53 -13.84 7.77
CA MET A 108 -4.78 -15.09 7.77
C MET A 108 -3.28 -14.88 7.54
N VAL A 109 -2.89 -13.87 6.76
CA VAL A 109 -1.47 -13.48 6.61
C VAL A 109 -0.90 -12.97 7.92
N CYS A 110 -1.58 -12.06 8.63
CA CYS A 110 -1.11 -11.57 9.93
C CYS A 110 -0.92 -12.72 10.93
N ILE A 111 -1.91 -13.61 11.04
CA ILE A 111 -1.81 -14.82 11.88
C ILE A 111 -0.64 -15.70 11.44
N GLY A 112 -0.49 -15.94 10.14
CA GLY A 112 0.57 -16.77 9.57
C GLY A 112 1.97 -16.24 9.86
N VAL A 113 2.17 -14.92 9.75
CA VAL A 113 3.43 -14.27 10.10
C VAL A 113 3.70 -14.41 11.61
N LEU A 114 2.72 -14.09 12.45
CA LEU A 114 2.87 -14.20 13.91
C LEU A 114 3.15 -15.65 14.36
N ASN A 115 2.52 -16.64 13.72
CA ASN A 115 2.79 -18.06 13.98
C ASN A 115 4.22 -18.45 13.58
N THR A 116 4.66 -18.02 12.40
CA THR A 116 6.03 -18.25 11.91
C THR A 116 7.06 -17.68 12.89
N LEU A 117 6.76 -16.52 13.47
CA LEU A 117 7.62 -15.84 14.45
C LEU A 117 7.41 -16.31 15.89
N ARG A 118 6.50 -17.28 16.13
CA ARG A 118 6.13 -17.80 17.46
C ARG A 118 5.66 -16.71 18.43
N LYS A 119 4.90 -15.75 17.91
CA LYS A 119 4.35 -14.61 18.65
C LYS A 119 2.84 -14.60 18.74
N PHE A 120 2.15 -15.45 17.97
CA PHE A 120 0.69 -15.44 17.90
C PHE A 120 0.02 -15.73 19.24
N GLU A 121 0.40 -16.82 19.92
CA GLU A 121 -0.18 -17.17 21.23
C GLU A 121 0.02 -16.05 22.26
N ALA A 122 1.26 -15.54 22.38
CA ALA A 122 1.56 -14.42 23.27
C ALA A 122 0.75 -13.16 22.92
N THR A 123 0.56 -12.86 21.62
CA THR A 123 -0.26 -11.73 21.17
C THR A 123 -1.72 -11.91 21.59
N LEU A 124 -2.26 -13.12 21.53
CA LEU A 124 -3.64 -13.40 21.95
C LEU A 124 -3.82 -13.33 23.46
N GLU A 125 -2.85 -13.82 24.24
CA GLU A 125 -2.89 -13.78 25.72
C GLU A 125 -2.88 -12.36 26.29
N GLU A 126 -2.30 -11.40 25.56
CA GLU A 126 -2.27 -9.98 25.94
C GLU A 126 -3.60 -9.25 25.65
N LEU A 127 -4.53 -9.87 24.93
CA LEU A 127 -5.81 -9.26 24.61
C LEU A 127 -6.76 -9.29 25.81
N SER A 128 -7.37 -8.14 26.10
CA SER A 128 -8.49 -8.09 27.04
C SER A 128 -9.68 -8.88 26.48
N PRO A 129 -10.35 -9.71 27.30
CA PRO A 129 -11.61 -10.36 26.92
C PRO A 129 -12.71 -9.38 26.53
N ASP A 130 -12.64 -8.13 27.01
CA ASP A 130 -13.61 -7.07 26.72
C ASP A 130 -13.20 -6.21 25.50
N MET A 131 -12.15 -6.60 24.77
CA MET A 131 -11.68 -5.85 23.61
C MET A 131 -12.75 -5.83 22.51
N PRO A 132 -13.08 -4.65 21.93
CA PRO A 132 -13.96 -4.60 20.78
C PRO A 132 -13.38 -5.39 19.61
N TRP A 133 -14.12 -6.38 19.09
CA TRP A 133 -13.66 -7.27 18.02
C TRP A 133 -13.22 -6.54 16.74
N VAL A 134 -13.81 -5.38 16.45
CA VAL A 134 -13.42 -4.50 15.34
C VAL A 134 -11.95 -4.05 15.42
N ARG A 135 -11.34 -4.12 16.61
CA ARG A 135 -9.93 -3.80 16.85
C ARG A 135 -9.01 -5.01 16.72
N LEU A 136 -9.52 -6.23 16.69
CA LEU A 136 -8.67 -7.42 16.72
C LEU A 136 -7.72 -7.46 15.52
N LEU A 137 -8.24 -7.21 14.32
CA LEU A 137 -7.41 -7.21 13.12
C LEU A 137 -6.34 -6.11 13.16
N ASN A 138 -6.65 -4.94 13.74
CA ASN A 138 -5.66 -3.90 14.02
C ASN A 138 -4.56 -4.36 14.98
N VAL A 139 -4.92 -5.07 16.05
CA VAL A 139 -3.91 -5.59 16.99
C VAL A 139 -3.03 -6.65 16.34
N LEU A 140 -3.61 -7.58 15.59
CA LEU A 140 -2.86 -8.59 14.83
C LEU A 140 -1.95 -7.92 13.78
N SER A 141 -2.44 -6.88 13.11
CA SER A 141 -1.69 -6.05 12.18
C SER A 141 -0.48 -5.43 12.87
N ASN A 142 -0.70 -4.65 13.93
CA ASN A 142 0.34 -3.97 14.68
C ASN A 142 1.40 -4.93 15.22
N ALA A 143 0.99 -6.05 15.83
CA ALA A 143 1.91 -7.07 16.32
C ALA A 143 2.76 -7.67 15.18
N THR A 144 2.15 -7.91 14.02
CA THR A 144 2.85 -8.39 12.82
C THR A 144 3.96 -7.43 12.41
N PHE A 145 3.68 -6.12 12.38
CA PHE A 145 4.66 -5.12 11.96
C PHE A 145 5.73 -4.82 13.00
N LEU A 146 5.41 -4.87 14.30
CA LEU A 146 6.43 -4.77 15.34
C LEU A 146 7.47 -5.88 15.16
N CYS A 147 7.00 -7.13 14.98
CA CYS A 147 7.89 -8.27 14.80
C CYS A 147 8.63 -8.23 13.45
N ALA A 148 7.93 -7.91 12.35
CA ALA A 148 8.55 -7.84 11.02
C ALA A 148 9.52 -6.65 10.92
N GLY A 149 9.19 -5.50 11.50
CA GLY A 149 10.02 -4.30 11.54
C GLY A 149 11.32 -4.53 12.30
N GLU A 150 11.27 -5.20 13.46
CA GLU A 150 12.48 -5.62 14.19
C GLU A 150 13.39 -6.53 13.35
N LEU A 151 12.82 -7.46 12.60
CA LEU A 151 13.58 -8.34 11.72
C LEU A 151 14.18 -7.58 10.54
N LEU A 152 13.40 -6.73 9.89
CA LEU A 152 13.85 -5.91 8.77
C LEU A 152 14.99 -4.97 9.20
N ARG A 153 14.92 -4.37 10.40
CA ARG A 153 16.02 -3.53 10.94
C ARG A 153 17.37 -4.24 11.04
N LYS A 154 17.39 -5.58 11.14
CA LYS A 154 18.65 -6.35 11.14
C LYS A 154 19.28 -6.46 9.74
N TYR A 155 18.50 -6.24 8.69
CA TYR A 155 18.95 -6.29 7.30
C TYR A 155 18.89 -4.87 6.74
N ASP A 156 20.01 -4.15 6.82
CA ASP A 156 20.06 -2.70 6.56
C ASP A 156 19.52 -2.28 5.18
N ASP A 157 19.62 -3.14 4.16
CA ASP A 157 19.24 -2.80 2.76
C ASP A 157 18.29 -3.81 2.08
N SER A 158 17.70 -4.76 2.81
CA SER A 158 16.86 -5.82 2.23
C SER A 158 15.46 -5.84 2.84
N ILE A 159 14.45 -6.07 1.98
CA ILE A 159 13.10 -6.46 2.42
C ILE A 159 12.95 -7.98 2.62
N PHE A 160 13.94 -8.73 2.14
CA PHE A 160 14.00 -10.18 2.27
C PHE A 160 14.65 -10.54 3.60
N LEU A 161 13.99 -11.42 4.32
CA LEU A 161 14.55 -12.05 5.51
C LEU A 161 15.50 -13.18 5.10
N GLU A 162 16.00 -13.99 6.03
CA GLU A 162 16.82 -15.17 5.68
C GLU A 162 16.01 -16.28 5.00
N GLY A 163 14.68 -16.22 5.05
CA GLY A 163 13.76 -17.06 4.31
C GLY A 163 12.41 -16.38 4.17
N PRO A 164 11.51 -16.87 3.30
CA PRO A 164 10.21 -16.23 3.10
C PRO A 164 9.43 -16.26 4.41
N LEU A 165 8.83 -15.13 4.78
CA LEU A 165 7.70 -15.16 5.69
C LEU A 165 6.69 -16.13 5.07
N PHE A 166 6.24 -17.12 5.85
CA PHE A 166 5.09 -17.93 5.49
C PHE A 166 5.35 -18.99 4.37
N LEU A 167 6.19 -19.99 4.65
CA LEU A 167 6.34 -21.22 3.85
C LEU A 167 5.71 -22.42 4.55
N ASP A 168 4.46 -22.71 4.22
CA ASP A 168 3.79 -23.98 4.51
C ASP A 168 3.14 -24.49 3.22
N ASP A 169 2.88 -25.78 3.07
CA ASP A 169 2.25 -26.36 1.87
C ASP A 169 0.82 -25.83 1.64
N ALA A 170 0.22 -25.25 2.68
CA ALA A 170 -1.07 -24.55 2.61
C ALA A 170 -0.94 -23.01 2.50
N ALA A 171 0.28 -22.47 2.38
CA ALA A 171 0.56 -21.04 2.29
C ALA A 171 0.38 -20.48 0.86
N LEU A 172 0.57 -19.17 0.72
CA LEU A 172 0.56 -18.50 -0.59
C LEU A 172 1.77 -18.93 -1.42
N SER A 173 1.52 -19.39 -2.65
CA SER A 173 2.58 -19.62 -3.62
C SER A 173 3.04 -18.32 -4.28
N SER A 174 4.17 -18.34 -4.99
CA SER A 174 4.59 -17.20 -5.82
C SER A 174 3.59 -16.85 -6.93
N ASN A 175 2.94 -17.85 -7.52
CA ASN A 175 1.87 -17.64 -8.51
C ASN A 175 0.64 -16.96 -7.89
N ASP A 176 0.38 -17.21 -6.60
CA ASP A 176 -0.68 -16.53 -5.86
C ASP A 176 -0.27 -15.11 -5.51
N ALA A 177 0.99 -14.88 -5.14
CA ALA A 177 1.52 -13.54 -4.91
C ALA A 177 1.43 -12.65 -6.16
N LYS A 178 1.83 -13.16 -7.33
CA LYS A 178 1.68 -12.43 -8.61
C LYS A 178 0.21 -12.12 -8.92
N PHE A 179 -0.67 -13.10 -8.75
CA PHE A 179 -2.11 -12.89 -8.95
C PHE A 179 -2.68 -11.83 -7.99
N LEU A 180 -2.32 -11.87 -6.72
CA LEU A 180 -2.77 -10.91 -5.72
C LEU A 180 -2.25 -9.51 -6.02
N GLN A 181 -1.00 -9.39 -6.47
CA GLN A 181 -0.44 -8.13 -6.91
C GLN A 181 -1.25 -7.55 -8.08
N ASP A 182 -1.48 -8.33 -9.13
CA ASP A 182 -2.27 -7.89 -10.29
C ASP A 182 -3.71 -7.51 -9.89
N LEU A 183 -4.29 -8.28 -8.97
CA LEU A 183 -5.62 -8.03 -8.44
C LEU A 183 -5.68 -6.68 -7.70
N LEU A 184 -4.75 -6.43 -6.78
CA LEU A 184 -4.65 -5.17 -6.04
C LEU A 184 -4.37 -4.00 -7.01
N TRP A 185 -3.51 -4.21 -8.00
CA TRP A 185 -3.17 -3.21 -9.02
C TRP A 185 -4.40 -2.71 -9.79
N LYS A 186 -5.29 -3.63 -10.15
CA LYS A 186 -6.52 -3.34 -10.89
C LYS A 186 -7.60 -2.64 -10.04
N ASN A 187 -7.45 -2.68 -8.72
CA ASN A 187 -8.34 -2.03 -7.75
C ASN A 187 -7.64 -0.90 -6.98
N ARG A 188 -6.53 -0.38 -7.52
CA ARG A 188 -5.62 0.53 -6.80
C ARG A 188 -6.23 1.87 -6.39
N ASP A 189 -7.25 2.34 -7.11
CA ASP A 189 -8.06 3.52 -6.78
C ASP A 189 -8.83 3.38 -5.46
N LEU A 190 -9.14 2.16 -5.02
CA LEU A 190 -9.85 1.92 -3.77
C LEU A 190 -8.92 1.66 -2.57
N ILE A 191 -7.61 1.50 -2.78
CA ILE A 191 -6.65 1.23 -1.69
C ILE A 191 -6.64 2.36 -0.66
N ILE A 192 -6.48 3.61 -1.10
CA ILE A 192 -6.47 4.77 -0.18
C ILE A 192 -7.82 4.87 0.57
N PRO A 193 -9.00 4.88 -0.10
CA PRO A 193 -10.29 4.88 0.59
C PRO A 193 -10.48 3.75 1.60
N LEU A 194 -9.99 2.54 1.30
CA LEU A 194 -10.11 1.38 2.20
C LEU A 194 -9.20 1.50 3.42
N CYS A 195 -7.98 1.99 3.25
CA CYS A 195 -7.04 2.23 4.35
C CYS A 195 -7.50 3.37 5.26
N THR A 196 -7.91 4.51 4.68
CA THR A 196 -8.36 5.70 5.44
C THR A 196 -9.62 5.45 6.27
N GLN A 197 -10.46 4.51 5.86
CA GLN A 197 -11.68 4.10 6.59
C GLN A 197 -11.45 2.89 7.49
N ASP A 198 -10.20 2.46 7.71
CA ASP A 198 -9.84 1.31 8.54
C ASP A 198 -10.58 0.00 8.14
N ALA A 199 -10.83 -0.15 6.84
CA ALA A 199 -11.60 -1.27 6.30
C ALA A 199 -10.72 -2.47 5.92
N LEU A 200 -9.41 -2.28 5.74
CA LEU A 200 -8.43 -3.35 5.53
C LEU A 200 -7.19 -3.16 6.43
N PRO A 201 -7.34 -3.15 7.75
CA PRO A 201 -6.19 -3.14 8.64
C PRO A 201 -5.37 -4.41 8.40
N GLY A 202 -4.06 -4.27 8.25
CA GLY A 202 -3.16 -5.36 7.86
C GLY A 202 -2.94 -5.54 6.35
N LEU A 203 -3.57 -4.74 5.48
CA LEU A 203 -3.20 -4.72 4.06
C LEU A 203 -1.67 -4.56 3.83
N PRO A 204 -0.93 -3.74 4.59
CA PRO A 204 0.52 -3.67 4.39
C PRO A 204 1.26 -4.99 4.69
N ALA A 205 0.69 -5.90 5.48
CA ALA A 205 1.29 -7.19 5.79
C ALA A 205 1.12 -8.16 4.62
N LEU A 206 -0.05 -8.10 3.97
CA LEU A 206 -0.28 -8.80 2.71
C LEU A 206 0.68 -8.29 1.63
N ILE A 207 0.89 -6.96 1.52
CA ILE A 207 1.86 -6.37 0.61
C ILE A 207 3.29 -6.83 0.92
N LEU A 208 3.69 -6.85 2.20
CA LEU A 208 5.00 -7.35 2.61
C LEU A 208 5.20 -8.82 2.19
N VAL A 209 4.29 -9.71 2.55
CA VAL A 209 4.40 -11.15 2.25
C VAL A 209 4.41 -11.39 0.74
N THR A 210 3.53 -10.75 -0.01
CA THR A 210 3.52 -10.86 -1.48
C THR A 210 4.82 -10.35 -2.10
N SER A 211 5.35 -9.22 -1.63
CA SER A 211 6.63 -8.67 -2.11
C SER A 211 7.81 -9.61 -1.84
N GLN A 212 7.84 -10.27 -0.67
CA GLN A 212 8.85 -11.27 -0.37
C GLN A 212 8.73 -12.47 -1.30
N LEU A 213 7.53 -13.06 -1.44
CA LEU A 213 7.31 -14.22 -2.30
C LEU A 213 7.68 -13.94 -3.75
N ILE A 214 7.33 -12.77 -4.28
CA ILE A 214 7.72 -12.33 -5.62
C ILE A 214 9.25 -12.24 -5.72
N GLY A 215 9.90 -11.53 -4.80
CA GLY A 215 11.33 -11.31 -4.88
C GLY A 215 12.22 -12.53 -4.59
N TYR A 216 11.74 -13.55 -3.87
CA TYR A 216 12.45 -14.82 -3.71
C TYR A 216 12.35 -15.75 -4.92
N THR A 217 11.28 -15.63 -5.71
CA THR A 217 10.98 -16.60 -6.78
C THR A 217 11.27 -16.09 -8.17
N LEU A 218 11.36 -14.78 -8.36
CA LEU A 218 11.84 -14.21 -9.62
C LEU A 218 13.33 -14.46 -9.78
N THR A 219 13.70 -15.23 -10.79
CA THR A 219 15.09 -15.24 -11.26
C THR A 219 15.35 -13.93 -12.04
N PRO A 220 16.58 -13.41 -12.09
CA PRO A 220 16.88 -12.18 -12.84
C PRO A 220 16.46 -12.20 -14.33
N ALA A 221 16.23 -13.39 -14.90
CA ALA A 221 15.76 -13.57 -16.27
C ALA A 221 14.23 -13.45 -16.42
N ASP A 222 13.47 -13.71 -15.34
CA ASP A 222 12.00 -13.63 -15.30
C ASP A 222 11.50 -12.31 -14.69
N GLU A 223 12.41 -11.48 -14.18
CA GLU A 223 12.10 -10.15 -13.64
C GLU A 223 11.61 -9.22 -14.75
N THR A 224 10.34 -8.86 -14.70
CA THR A 224 9.79 -7.80 -15.54
C THR A 224 9.73 -6.50 -14.76
N GLY A 225 9.96 -5.36 -15.44
CA GLY A 225 9.73 -4.04 -14.84
C GLY A 225 8.30 -3.85 -14.33
N HIS A 226 7.33 -4.56 -14.93
CA HIS A 226 5.91 -4.45 -14.57
C HIS A 226 5.62 -4.93 -13.14
N ASP A 227 6.26 -6.02 -12.70
CA ASP A 227 6.06 -6.57 -11.35
C ASP A 227 6.56 -5.57 -10.28
N TRP A 228 7.72 -4.96 -10.47
CA TRP A 228 8.23 -3.99 -9.50
C TRP A 228 7.44 -2.67 -9.51
N LEU A 229 6.95 -2.24 -10.68
CA LEU A 229 6.08 -1.07 -10.81
C LEU A 229 4.75 -1.26 -10.04
N GLY A 230 4.09 -2.41 -10.22
CA GLY A 230 2.82 -2.66 -9.57
C GLY A 230 2.95 -2.71 -8.05
N LEU A 231 3.97 -3.39 -7.53
CA LEU A 231 4.25 -3.45 -6.09
C LEU A 231 4.50 -2.07 -5.50
N MET A 232 5.27 -1.25 -6.20
CA MET A 232 5.61 0.09 -5.75
C MET A 232 4.37 1.00 -5.69
N ASP A 233 3.50 1.08 -6.71
CA ASP A 233 2.31 1.95 -6.61
C ASP A 233 1.23 1.43 -5.63
N ILE A 234 1.03 0.11 -5.52
CA ILE A 234 0.18 -0.47 -4.45
C ILE A 234 0.71 -0.09 -3.07
N SER A 235 2.03 -0.21 -2.85
CA SER A 235 2.67 0.11 -1.58
C SER A 235 2.58 1.61 -1.24
N LEU A 236 2.77 2.48 -2.24
CA LEU A 236 2.64 3.93 -2.09
C LEU A 236 1.22 4.36 -1.73
N ARG A 237 0.21 3.79 -2.40
CA ARG A 237 -1.20 4.06 -2.10
C ARG A 237 -1.57 3.61 -0.70
N CYS A 238 -1.10 2.42 -0.32
CA CYS A 238 -1.30 1.92 1.04
C CYS A 238 -0.61 2.83 2.06
N TYR A 239 0.61 3.30 1.77
CA TYR A 239 1.36 4.23 2.63
C TYR A 239 0.58 5.54 2.83
N LEU A 240 0.13 6.17 1.74
CA LEU A 240 -0.69 7.38 1.83
C LEU A 240 -1.95 7.14 2.66
N GLY A 241 -2.64 6.03 2.43
CA GLY A 241 -3.84 5.66 3.19
C GLY A 241 -3.58 5.48 4.70
N CYS A 242 -2.46 4.89 5.09
CA CYS A 242 -2.08 4.67 6.49
C CYS A 242 -1.69 5.97 7.23
N LEU A 243 -1.24 7.01 6.52
CA LEU A 243 -0.83 8.28 7.15
C LEU A 243 -1.99 9.09 7.74
N SER A 244 -3.22 8.82 7.30
CA SER A 244 -4.42 9.47 7.84
C SER A 244 -4.99 8.77 9.08
N GLY A 245 -4.38 7.68 9.53
CA GLY A 245 -4.76 6.96 10.75
C GLY A 245 -4.20 7.58 12.04
N PRO A 246 -4.64 7.10 13.23
CA PRO A 246 -4.06 7.50 14.51
C PRO A 246 -2.56 7.15 14.60
N ALA A 247 -1.82 7.82 15.50
CA ALA A 247 -0.35 7.81 15.64
C ALA A 247 0.34 6.43 15.82
N GLU A 248 -0.40 5.32 15.83
CA GLU A 248 0.07 3.95 15.95
C GLU A 248 0.66 3.38 14.63
N THR A 249 0.59 4.11 13.51
CA THR A 249 0.94 3.65 12.15
C THR A 249 2.44 3.70 11.78
N GLY A 250 3.33 4.02 12.74
CA GLY A 250 4.75 4.24 12.47
C GLY A 250 5.49 3.03 11.85
N GLU A 251 5.18 1.82 12.33
CA GLU A 251 5.81 0.57 11.86
C GLU A 251 5.23 0.08 10.53
N GLU A 252 3.92 0.18 10.33
CA GLU A 252 3.26 -0.11 9.04
C GLU A 252 3.85 0.76 7.93
N CYS A 253 3.95 2.06 8.20
CA CYS A 253 4.60 3.02 7.33
C CYS A 253 6.08 2.66 7.10
N HIS A 254 6.80 2.17 8.11
CA HIS A 254 8.20 1.74 7.95
C HIS A 254 8.33 0.56 6.96
N VAL A 255 7.48 -0.44 7.08
CA VAL A 255 7.49 -1.60 6.18
C VAL A 255 7.13 -1.21 4.76
N LEU A 256 6.06 -0.45 4.55
CA LEU A 256 5.66 0.04 3.22
C LEU A 256 6.74 0.89 2.56
N ARG A 257 7.42 1.73 3.35
CA ARG A 257 8.58 2.51 2.91
C ARG A 257 9.69 1.61 2.38
N ARG A 258 10.02 0.52 3.10
CA ARG A 258 11.05 -0.43 2.66
C ARG A 258 10.65 -1.20 1.40
N VAL A 259 9.41 -1.71 1.33
CA VAL A 259 8.90 -2.40 0.13
C VAL A 259 9.00 -1.48 -1.09
N THR A 260 8.56 -0.22 -0.93
CA THR A 260 8.61 0.76 -2.02
C THR A 260 10.05 1.09 -2.43
N GLY A 261 10.92 1.40 -1.46
CA GLY A 261 12.32 1.73 -1.74
C GLY A 261 13.07 0.59 -2.43
N PHE A 262 12.76 -0.65 -2.05
CA PHE A 262 13.32 -1.84 -2.68
C PHE A 262 12.85 -2.00 -4.13
N ALA A 263 11.55 -1.86 -4.39
CA ALA A 263 10.99 -1.93 -5.73
C ALA A 263 11.58 -0.84 -6.65
N VAL A 264 11.80 0.38 -6.13
CA VAL A 264 12.47 1.45 -6.89
C VAL A 264 13.93 1.11 -7.20
N GLY A 265 14.70 0.62 -6.23
CA GLY A 265 16.08 0.19 -6.49
C GLY A 265 16.17 -0.90 -7.57
N ARG A 266 15.16 -1.77 -7.68
CA ARG A 266 15.05 -2.72 -8.79
C ARG A 266 14.76 -2.05 -10.13
N LEU A 267 13.83 -1.10 -10.16
CA LEU A 267 13.45 -0.37 -11.37
C LEU A 267 14.56 0.52 -11.93
N GLU A 268 15.47 0.99 -11.08
CA GLU A 268 16.64 1.77 -11.48
C GLU A 268 17.80 0.92 -12.01
N ASN A 269 17.70 -0.41 -11.94
CA ASN A 269 18.71 -1.30 -12.49
C ASN A 269 18.75 -1.13 -14.03
N PRO A 270 19.86 -0.66 -14.62
CA PRO A 270 19.96 -0.39 -16.05
C PRO A 270 19.85 -1.64 -16.93
N ASN A 271 19.99 -2.83 -16.33
CA ASN A 271 19.82 -4.11 -17.02
C ASN A 271 18.38 -4.61 -17.01
N LEU A 272 17.48 -3.97 -16.24
CA LEU A 272 16.07 -4.34 -16.21
C LEU A 272 15.36 -3.76 -17.43
N VAL A 273 14.76 -4.63 -18.24
CA VAL A 273 13.96 -4.23 -19.39
C VAL A 273 12.58 -3.79 -18.90
N VAL A 274 12.38 -2.48 -18.76
CA VAL A 274 11.06 -1.90 -18.53
C VAL A 274 10.37 -1.74 -19.89
N THR A 275 9.55 -2.73 -20.26
CA THR A 275 8.71 -2.66 -21.46
C THR A 275 7.33 -2.14 -21.07
N GLY A 276 6.95 -0.98 -21.60
CA GLY A 276 5.71 -0.28 -21.25
C GLY A 276 6.01 1.16 -20.87
N THR A 277 5.20 2.08 -21.39
CA THR A 277 5.24 3.49 -21.01
C THR A 277 4.97 3.64 -19.51
N PHE A 278 5.51 4.70 -18.91
CA PHE A 278 5.23 5.16 -17.55
C PHE A 278 3.72 5.43 -17.26
N ASP A 279 2.80 5.02 -18.14
CA ASP A 279 1.34 5.10 -17.97
C ASP A 279 0.84 4.31 -16.75
N VAL A 280 1.64 3.37 -16.24
CA VAL A 280 1.41 2.63 -14.99
C VAL A 280 1.39 3.57 -13.77
N TRP A 281 2.05 4.73 -13.86
CA TRP A 281 2.07 5.78 -12.82
C TRP A 281 0.92 6.78 -12.95
N LEU A 282 -0.06 6.53 -13.82
CA LEU A 282 -1.21 7.40 -13.91
C LEU A 282 -2.27 6.94 -12.93
N ALA A 283 -2.83 7.89 -12.19
CA ALA A 283 -4.08 7.68 -11.48
C ALA A 283 -5.13 7.06 -12.42
N VAL A 284 -5.97 6.18 -11.89
CA VAL A 284 -6.96 5.40 -12.67
C VAL A 284 -7.90 6.34 -13.40
N ASP A 285 -8.46 7.31 -12.68
CA ASP A 285 -9.35 8.34 -13.18
C ASP A 285 -9.06 9.69 -12.48
N GLU A 286 -9.97 10.66 -12.65
CA GLU A 286 -9.84 11.99 -12.05
C GLU A 286 -10.09 11.99 -10.54
N GLU A 287 -10.95 11.10 -10.04
CA GLU A 287 -11.28 11.01 -8.62
C GLU A 287 -10.14 10.36 -7.83
N ASP A 288 -9.56 9.31 -8.38
CA ASP A 288 -8.33 8.70 -7.88
C ASP A 288 -7.20 9.73 -7.83
N ALA A 289 -7.02 10.49 -8.91
CA ALA A 289 -6.00 11.53 -8.97
C ALA A 289 -6.20 12.61 -7.91
N ARG A 290 -7.45 13.05 -7.69
CA ARG A 290 -7.80 14.00 -6.63
C ARG A 290 -7.46 13.42 -5.26
N THR A 291 -7.89 12.19 -4.99
CA THR A 291 -7.67 11.49 -3.72
C THR A 291 -6.18 11.42 -3.39
N ILE A 292 -5.34 10.98 -4.34
CA ILE A 292 -3.89 10.91 -4.16
C ILE A 292 -3.28 12.29 -3.85
N THR A 293 -3.69 13.29 -4.64
CA THR A 293 -3.15 14.65 -4.56
C THR A 293 -3.53 15.32 -3.24
N GLU A 294 -4.76 15.12 -2.77
CA GLU A 294 -5.23 15.58 -1.46
C GLU A 294 -4.49 14.91 -0.31
N MET A 295 -4.36 13.58 -0.35
CA MET A 295 -3.65 12.82 0.69
C MET A 295 -2.19 13.23 0.81
N TYR A 296 -1.52 13.46 -0.33
CA TYR A 296 -0.15 13.96 -0.31
C TYR A 296 -0.05 15.41 0.16
N SER A 297 -0.98 16.28 -0.23
CA SER A 297 -1.00 17.68 0.23
C SER A 297 -1.17 17.80 1.74
N ASN A 298 -1.93 16.86 2.33
CA ASN A 298 -2.22 16.81 3.76
C ASN A 298 -1.15 16.10 4.60
N LEU A 299 -0.04 15.66 3.99
CA LEU A 299 1.05 15.10 4.78
C LEU A 299 1.56 16.12 5.78
N PRO A 300 1.69 15.75 7.07
CA PRO A 300 2.25 16.65 8.06
C PRO A 300 3.67 17.04 7.63
N ASN A 301 4.04 18.32 7.82
CA ASN A 301 5.42 18.77 7.63
C ASN A 301 6.37 17.85 8.40
N PRO A 302 7.54 17.51 7.85
CA PRO A 302 8.41 16.51 8.44
C PRO A 302 9.17 17.16 9.58
N GLU A 303 8.53 17.30 10.75
CA GLU A 303 9.20 17.77 11.95
C GLU A 303 10.10 16.68 12.57
N SER A 304 10.10 15.46 12.00
CA SER A 304 10.87 14.32 12.51
C SER A 304 11.88 13.78 11.49
N PRO A 305 13.18 13.63 11.86
CA PRO A 305 14.24 13.04 11.03
C PRO A 305 14.07 11.54 10.76
N ALA A 306 12.98 10.92 11.22
CA ALA A 306 12.68 9.49 11.08
C ALA A 306 11.97 9.12 9.77
N THR A 307 11.83 10.06 8.82
CA THR A 307 11.20 9.79 7.52
C THR A 307 12.28 9.57 6.46
N PRO A 308 12.53 8.31 6.01
CA PRO A 308 13.54 8.06 5.00
C PRO A 308 13.16 8.68 3.66
N LEU A 309 14.16 9.35 3.09
CA LEU A 309 14.19 10.21 1.91
C LEU A 309 13.50 9.72 0.62
N ASN A 310 13.41 8.41 0.42
CA ASN A 310 13.17 7.90 -0.93
C ASN A 310 11.69 8.01 -1.31
N LEU A 311 10.77 8.06 -0.34
CA LEU A 311 9.35 7.92 -0.62
C LEU A 311 8.68 9.20 -1.13
N HIS A 312 9.04 10.37 -0.59
CA HIS A 312 8.42 11.63 -1.01
C HIS A 312 8.77 11.99 -2.44
N TYR A 313 9.99 11.69 -2.88
CA TYR A 313 10.34 11.87 -4.28
C TYR A 313 9.51 10.98 -5.19
N ILE A 314 9.34 9.71 -4.83
CA ILE A 314 8.57 8.77 -5.64
C ILE A 314 7.11 9.24 -5.73
N ILE A 315 6.54 9.70 -4.61
CA ILE A 315 5.20 10.28 -4.60
C ILE A 315 5.16 11.59 -5.42
N LEU A 316 6.19 12.43 -5.32
CA LEU A 316 6.27 13.68 -6.08
C LEU A 316 6.32 13.44 -7.59
N ARG A 317 7.15 12.50 -8.03
CA ARG A 317 7.21 12.03 -9.43
C ARG A 317 5.85 11.54 -9.88
N TRP A 318 5.20 10.74 -9.05
CA TRP A 318 3.87 10.20 -9.32
C TRP A 318 2.80 11.28 -9.48
N VAL A 319 2.80 12.27 -8.58
CA VAL A 319 1.88 13.40 -8.67
C VAL A 319 2.18 14.26 -9.88
N PHE A 320 3.44 14.61 -10.16
CA PHE A 320 3.77 15.39 -11.35
C PHE A 320 3.43 14.66 -12.66
N THR A 321 3.60 13.33 -12.71
CA THR A 321 3.18 12.52 -13.85
C THR A 321 1.66 12.60 -14.04
N THR A 322 0.91 12.58 -12.93
CA THR A 322 -0.55 12.72 -12.93
C THR A 322 -1.01 14.12 -13.36
N LEU A 323 -0.34 15.18 -12.87
CA LEU A 323 -0.64 16.58 -13.18
C LEU A 323 -0.21 17.02 -14.58
N SER A 324 0.89 16.45 -15.08
CA SER A 324 1.41 16.74 -16.42
C SER A 324 0.63 16.02 -17.52
N ASN A 325 -0.41 15.26 -17.15
CA ASN A 325 -1.28 14.60 -18.11
C ASN A 325 -2.32 15.61 -18.65
N PRO A 326 -2.26 15.98 -19.94
CA PRO A 326 -3.15 16.99 -20.53
C PRO A 326 -4.63 16.58 -20.54
N ARG A 327 -4.97 15.35 -20.15
CA ARG A 327 -6.35 14.87 -20.04
C ARG A 327 -7.04 15.24 -18.72
N ARG A 328 -6.36 15.89 -17.76
CA ARG A 328 -6.91 16.15 -16.40
C ARG A 328 -6.69 17.58 -15.88
N PRO A 329 -7.23 18.62 -16.56
CA PRO A 329 -7.03 20.02 -16.19
C PRO A 329 -7.67 20.44 -14.84
N ALA A 330 -8.60 19.64 -14.29
CA ALA A 330 -9.24 19.93 -13.00
C ALA A 330 -8.29 19.75 -11.79
N LEU A 331 -7.13 19.11 -11.98
CA LEU A 331 -6.17 18.85 -10.91
C LEU A 331 -5.15 19.98 -10.70
N GLU A 332 -5.17 21.02 -11.54
CA GLU A 332 -4.19 22.10 -11.52
C GLU A 332 -4.22 22.94 -10.22
N GLU A 333 -5.34 23.03 -9.53
CA GLU A 333 -5.44 23.77 -8.25
C GLU A 333 -4.84 22.99 -7.08
N LEU A 334 -5.04 21.66 -7.06
CA LEU A 334 -4.48 20.76 -6.06
C LEU A 334 -2.96 20.59 -6.24
N ALA A 335 -2.45 20.79 -7.47
CA ALA A 335 -1.03 20.79 -7.78
C ALA A 335 -0.22 21.73 -6.88
N LEU A 336 -0.78 22.89 -6.53
CA LEU A 336 -0.07 23.87 -5.72
C LEU A 336 0.13 23.40 -4.27
N GLY A 337 -0.86 22.71 -3.70
CA GLY A 337 -0.77 22.12 -2.37
C GLY A 337 0.32 21.05 -2.32
N VAL A 338 0.25 20.10 -3.27
CA VAL A 338 1.28 19.05 -3.41
C VAL A 338 2.65 19.65 -3.62
N PHE A 339 2.78 20.64 -4.50
CA PHE A 339 4.07 21.21 -4.82
C PHE A 339 4.75 21.85 -3.61
N LYS A 340 3.99 22.59 -2.79
CA LYS A 340 4.50 23.16 -1.54
C LYS A 340 4.93 22.08 -0.55
N THR A 341 4.08 21.09 -0.32
CA THR A 341 4.39 19.98 0.60
C THR A 341 5.63 19.22 0.12
N ALA A 342 5.74 18.94 -1.18
CA ALA A 342 6.87 18.26 -1.78
C ALA A 342 8.20 18.99 -1.61
N LEU A 343 8.19 20.30 -1.82
CA LEU A 343 9.38 21.13 -1.64
C LEU A 343 9.82 21.17 -0.18
N ALA A 344 8.86 21.29 0.74
CA ALA A 344 9.15 21.24 2.18
C ALA A 344 9.76 19.89 2.59
N MET A 345 9.22 18.77 2.06
CA MET A 345 9.79 17.44 2.28
C MET A 345 11.21 17.33 1.74
N MET A 346 11.42 17.68 0.47
CA MET A 346 12.74 17.64 -0.16
C MET A 346 13.78 18.51 0.58
N GLN A 347 13.36 19.66 1.10
CA GLN A 347 14.25 20.54 1.85
C GLN A 347 14.69 19.90 3.17
N ALA A 348 13.76 19.33 3.94
CA ALA A 348 14.07 18.62 5.18
C ALA A 348 15.00 17.41 4.93
N GLU A 349 14.80 16.72 3.82
CA GLU A 349 15.63 15.61 3.37
C GLU A 349 17.09 16.02 3.07
N ILE A 350 17.28 17.16 2.40
CA ILE A 350 18.61 17.71 2.13
C ILE A 350 19.29 18.23 3.40
N ASP A 351 18.50 18.74 4.35
CA ASP A 351 19.01 19.13 5.66
C ASP A 351 19.54 17.89 6.41
N GLN A 352 18.81 16.77 6.40
CA GLN A 352 19.27 15.50 6.97
C GLN A 352 20.55 14.93 6.31
N GLU A 353 20.67 15.01 4.99
CA GLU A 353 21.91 14.63 4.28
C GLU A 353 23.10 15.47 4.75
N SER A 354 22.90 16.78 4.91
CA SER A 354 23.97 17.70 5.30
C SER A 354 24.50 17.45 6.72
N GLU A 355 23.69 16.82 7.57
CA GLU A 355 24.07 16.34 8.91
C GLU A 355 24.81 14.99 8.88
N GLY A 356 24.94 14.36 7.70
CA GLY A 356 25.66 13.09 7.52
C GLY A 356 24.88 11.85 7.97
N LEU A 357 23.57 11.97 8.16
CA LEU A 357 22.70 10.91 8.71
C LEU A 357 22.21 9.89 7.67
N MET A 358 22.68 9.99 6.43
CA MET A 358 22.13 9.26 5.29
C MET A 358 23.07 8.19 4.71
N SER A 359 22.47 7.05 4.36
CA SER A 359 23.17 5.93 3.72
C SER A 359 23.58 6.27 2.29
N LYS A 360 24.61 5.57 1.78
CA LYS A 360 25.11 5.74 0.41
C LYS A 360 24.03 5.47 -0.65
N TYR A 361 23.16 4.50 -0.40
CA TYR A 361 22.01 4.21 -1.27
C TYR A 361 21.05 5.41 -1.33
N SER A 362 20.68 5.96 -0.16
CA SER A 362 19.76 7.09 -0.06
C SER A 362 20.31 8.36 -0.72
N ARG A 363 21.63 8.57 -0.70
CA ARG A 363 22.29 9.65 -1.45
C ARG A 363 22.21 9.49 -2.97
N GLY A 364 22.43 8.26 -3.45
CA GLY A 364 22.30 7.92 -4.87
C GLY A 364 20.89 8.21 -5.37
N MET A 365 19.89 7.77 -4.59
CA MET A 365 18.48 8.09 -4.82
C MET A 365 18.28 9.60 -4.86
N LEU A 366 18.61 10.36 -3.80
CA LEU A 366 18.45 11.82 -3.74
C LEU A 366 18.98 12.55 -5.00
N THR A 367 20.12 12.09 -5.54
CA THR A 367 20.71 12.63 -6.76
C THR A 367 19.86 12.38 -8.00
N ILE A 368 19.45 11.14 -8.24
CA ILE A 368 18.56 10.76 -9.35
C ILE A 368 17.24 11.52 -9.22
N CYS A 369 16.73 11.53 -8.00
CA CYS A 369 15.48 12.16 -7.63
C CYS A 369 15.46 13.65 -7.98
N THR A 370 16.45 14.40 -7.51
CA THR A 370 16.53 15.84 -7.76
C THR A 370 16.59 16.16 -9.26
N ARG A 371 17.31 15.34 -10.05
CA ARG A 371 17.38 15.52 -11.49
C ARG A 371 16.00 15.37 -12.13
N ASP A 372 15.25 14.30 -11.84
CA ASP A 372 13.97 14.15 -12.51
C ASP A 372 12.89 15.11 -11.95
N VAL A 373 12.96 15.61 -10.70
CA VAL A 373 12.07 16.72 -10.28
C VAL A 373 12.24 17.94 -11.20
N VAL A 374 13.47 18.32 -11.51
CA VAL A 374 13.73 19.45 -12.42
C VAL A 374 13.14 19.19 -13.81
N GLU A 375 13.21 17.96 -14.31
CA GLU A 375 12.60 17.56 -15.58
C GLU A 375 11.06 17.64 -15.55
N HIS A 376 10.44 17.24 -14.44
CA HIS A 376 8.99 17.32 -14.26
C HIS A 376 8.51 18.77 -14.10
N ILE A 377 9.27 19.62 -13.41
CA ILE A 377 9.01 21.07 -13.36
C ILE A 377 9.04 21.66 -14.77
N ASN A 378 10.05 21.32 -15.58
CA ASN A 378 10.15 21.79 -16.96
C ASN A 378 8.99 21.29 -17.82
N THR A 379 8.57 20.04 -17.64
CA THR A 379 7.42 19.45 -18.33
C THR A 379 6.12 20.15 -17.97
N PHE A 380 5.87 20.38 -16.67
CA PHE A 380 4.71 21.12 -16.19
C PHE A 380 4.63 22.53 -16.80
N VAL A 381 5.74 23.28 -16.79
CA VAL A 381 5.79 24.62 -17.41
C VAL A 381 5.55 24.55 -18.92
N SER A 382 6.10 23.54 -19.59
CA SER A 382 5.96 23.35 -21.04
C SER A 382 4.52 23.02 -21.46
N ASN A 383 3.73 22.42 -20.57
CA ASN A 383 2.32 22.09 -20.79
C ASN A 383 1.38 23.30 -20.74
N LYS A 384 1.88 24.51 -20.45
CA LYS A 384 1.13 25.77 -20.42
C LYS A 384 -0.11 25.72 -19.49
N PRO A 385 0.09 25.47 -18.19
CA PRO A 385 -0.99 25.49 -17.21
C PRO A 385 -1.67 26.87 -17.16
N LYS A 386 -2.84 26.96 -16.52
CA LYS A 386 -3.54 28.24 -16.34
C LYS A 386 -2.58 29.32 -15.77
N PRO A 387 -2.62 30.57 -16.24
CA PRO A 387 -1.70 31.63 -15.81
C PRO A 387 -1.64 31.84 -14.29
N GLU A 388 -2.78 31.67 -13.60
CA GLU A 388 -2.90 31.80 -12.15
C GLU A 388 -2.13 30.70 -11.41
N VAL A 389 -2.26 29.46 -11.89
CA VAL A 389 -1.54 28.29 -11.38
C VAL A 389 -0.05 28.43 -11.67
N GLN A 390 0.31 28.87 -12.88
CA GLN A 390 1.69 29.12 -13.26
C GLN A 390 2.35 30.17 -12.33
N ARG A 391 1.65 31.28 -12.06
CA ARG A 391 2.13 32.32 -11.13
C ARG A 391 2.30 31.76 -9.73
N ALA A 392 1.30 31.05 -9.20
CA ALA A 392 1.36 30.49 -7.86
C ALA A 392 2.48 29.45 -7.72
N PHE A 393 2.70 28.64 -8.76
CA PHE A 393 3.80 27.68 -8.85
C PHE A 393 5.17 28.37 -8.83
N PHE A 394 5.36 29.45 -9.60
CA PHE A 394 6.61 30.23 -9.55
C PHE A 394 6.84 30.90 -8.19
N VAL A 395 5.78 31.41 -7.54
CA VAL A 395 5.88 31.94 -6.18
C VAL A 395 6.32 30.85 -5.21
N ALA A 396 5.72 29.66 -5.28
CA ALA A 396 6.11 28.53 -4.43
C ALA A 396 7.57 28.07 -4.64
N LEU A 397 8.06 28.07 -5.90
CA LEU A 397 9.47 27.78 -6.22
C LEU A 397 10.43 28.80 -5.57
N ILE A 398 10.06 30.08 -5.57
CA ILE A 398 10.85 31.16 -4.99
C ILE A 398 10.83 31.06 -3.46
N ASP A 399 9.63 30.93 -2.88
CA ASP A 399 9.43 30.85 -1.43
C ASP A 399 10.15 29.64 -0.81
N SER A 400 10.27 28.53 -1.56
CA SER A 400 10.97 27.33 -1.11
C SER A 400 12.48 27.34 -1.36
N ASN A 401 13.05 28.42 -1.93
CA ASN A 401 14.48 28.50 -2.28
C ASN A 401 14.98 27.32 -3.13
N ILE A 402 14.21 26.87 -4.13
CA ILE A 402 14.55 25.71 -4.97
C ILE A 402 15.95 25.77 -5.60
N TYR A 403 16.44 26.97 -5.94
CA TYR A 403 17.78 27.15 -6.49
C TYR A 403 18.87 26.88 -5.46
N GLY A 404 18.64 27.22 -4.19
CA GLY A 404 19.49 26.81 -3.08
C GLY A 404 19.48 25.30 -2.87
N THR A 405 18.30 24.68 -2.95
CA THR A 405 18.09 23.23 -2.86
C THR A 405 18.87 22.48 -3.97
N ILE A 406 18.71 22.88 -5.24
CA ILE A 406 19.44 22.33 -6.38
C ILE A 406 20.95 22.56 -6.21
N GLY A 407 21.37 23.75 -5.77
CA GLY A 407 22.78 24.08 -5.54
C GLY A 407 23.43 23.20 -4.47
N ARG A 408 22.71 22.88 -3.39
CA ARG A 408 23.17 21.97 -2.32
C ARG A 408 23.30 20.54 -2.82
N VAL A 409 22.33 20.04 -3.60
CA VAL A 409 22.42 18.71 -4.22
C VAL A 409 23.59 18.62 -5.20
N LEU A 410 23.80 19.63 -6.04
CA LEU A 410 24.96 19.71 -6.92
C LEU A 410 26.28 19.71 -6.14
N ALA A 411 26.36 20.45 -5.03
CA ALA A 411 27.53 20.45 -4.17
C ALA A 411 27.81 19.07 -3.55
N LEU A 412 26.77 18.34 -3.12
CA LEU A 412 26.87 16.97 -2.60
C LEU A 412 27.40 15.99 -3.66
N ILE A 413 26.83 16.02 -4.87
CA ILE A 413 27.29 15.20 -6.02
C ILE A 413 28.76 15.48 -6.35
N THR A 414 29.16 16.74 -6.29
CA THR A 414 30.54 17.16 -6.61
C THR A 414 31.53 16.72 -5.52
N ARG A 415 31.10 16.73 -4.24
CA ARG A 415 31.89 16.25 -3.10
C ARG A 415 32.18 14.76 -3.19
N GLU A 416 31.18 13.93 -3.55
CA GLU A 416 31.37 12.48 -3.70
C GLU A 416 32.33 12.12 -4.82
N LYS A 417 32.29 12.85 -5.94
CA LYS A 417 33.25 12.70 -7.04
C LYS A 417 34.67 13.14 -6.65
N GLY A 418 34.81 14.06 -5.70
CA GLY A 418 36.11 14.54 -5.21
C GLY A 418 36.75 13.65 -4.12
N THR A 419 35.95 12.85 -3.41
CA THR A 419 36.44 11.88 -2.40
C THR A 419 36.70 10.48 -2.95
N GLY A 420 36.43 10.26 -4.25
CA GLY A 420 36.84 9.05 -4.97
C GLY A 420 38.28 9.17 -5.48
N ASN A 421 39.24 9.04 -4.56
CA ASN A 421 40.62 8.62 -4.82
C ASN A 421 41.08 7.71 -3.69
#